data_AF-A0A340X6J9-F1
#
_entry.id   AF-A0A340X6J9-F1
#
_cell.length_a   1.000
_cell.length_b   1.000
_cell.length_c   1.000
_cell.angle_alpha   90.00
_cell.angle_beta   90.00
_cell.angle_gamma   90.00
#
_symmetry.space_group_name_H-M   'P 1'
#
loop_
_entity.id
_entity.type
_entity.pdbx_description
1 polymer ?
#
loop_
_entity_poly.entity_id
_entity_poly.type
_entity_poly.pdbx_seq_one_letter_code
_entity_poly.pdbx_strand_id
1 'polypeptide(L)'
;MGSGTSRLYSALTKTLDGSSASQHPEYLVAPDREHLEPIDPKELLEECRAVLHTRPPRFQRGFVDLRADGPSSSHAPIRVMQWNILAQALGEGKDNFVQCPLEALKWEERKCLILEEILAYQPDILCLQEVDHYFDTFHPLLSRLGYQGTFFPKPWSPCLDVEHNNGPDGCALFFLQNRFKLVSSANIRLTAMTLKTNQVAIAQTLECKESSRQFCIAVTHLKARTGWERFRSAQGCDLLQNLQSITQGAKIPLIVCGDFNAEPTEEVYRHFASSSLNLNSAYKLLSADGQSEPPYTTWKIRTSGECRHTLDYIWYSRHALSVRSALDLLTEEQIGPNRLPSFNYPSDHLSLVCDFSFNEER
;
A
#
# COMPACT_ATOMS: atom_id res chain seq x y z
N MET A 1 -59.25 30.39 2.05
CA MET A 1 -58.41 29.34 2.67
C MET A 1 -57.83 28.49 1.55
N GLY A 2 -56.51 28.25 1.55
CA GLY A 2 -55.84 27.38 0.57
C GLY A 2 -55.06 28.12 -0.53
N SER A 3 -53.86 28.60 -0.18
CA SER A 3 -52.74 29.03 -1.05
C SER A 3 -52.21 27.87 -1.91
N GLY A 4 -51.49 28.01 -3.03
CA GLY A 4 -50.88 29.14 -3.74
C GLY A 4 -50.34 28.61 -5.08
N THR A 5 -50.60 29.32 -6.18
CA THR A 5 -49.67 30.17 -6.97
C THR A 5 -48.71 29.44 -7.92
N SER A 6 -49.05 29.58 -9.20
CA SER A 6 -48.29 29.27 -10.41
C SER A 6 -47.08 30.18 -10.61
N ARG A 7 -45.99 29.56 -11.09
CA ARG A 7 -44.95 29.99 -12.05
C ARG A 7 -44.63 31.49 -12.16
N LEU A 8 -43.32 31.80 -12.22
CA LEU A 8 -42.76 32.68 -13.26
C LEU A 8 -41.23 32.54 -13.38
N TYR A 9 -40.78 32.53 -14.63
CA TYR A 9 -39.41 32.63 -15.09
C TYR A 9 -38.78 33.98 -14.69
N SER A 10 -37.49 33.97 -14.36
CA SER A 10 -36.61 35.13 -14.53
C SER A 10 -35.17 34.63 -14.70
N ALA A 11 -34.68 34.72 -15.93
CA ALA A 11 -33.28 34.78 -16.26
C ALA A 11 -32.90 36.25 -16.34
N LEU A 12 -31.81 36.69 -15.72
CA LEU A 12 -31.11 37.92 -16.08
C LEU A 12 -29.67 37.94 -15.52
N THR A 13 -28.75 38.00 -16.48
CA THR A 13 -27.49 38.77 -16.53
C THR A 13 -26.28 38.44 -15.64
N LYS A 14 -25.21 38.09 -16.37
CA LYS A 14 -23.79 38.17 -16.03
C LYS A 14 -23.37 39.57 -15.55
N THR A 15 -22.57 39.61 -14.50
CA THR A 15 -21.50 40.60 -14.31
C THR A 15 -20.24 39.86 -13.88
N LEU A 16 -19.15 40.10 -14.61
CA LEU A 16 -17.80 39.65 -14.29
C LEU A 16 -17.33 40.33 -13.01
N ASP A 17 -16.72 39.59 -12.10
CA ASP A 17 -15.58 40.06 -11.32
C ASP A 17 -14.74 38.86 -10.84
N GLY A 18 -13.43 39.00 -11.00
CA GLY A 18 -12.47 37.91 -10.93
C GLY A 18 -12.11 37.46 -9.51
N SER A 19 -12.08 36.15 -9.32
CA SER A 19 -10.97 35.43 -8.69
C SER A 19 -11.19 33.93 -8.89
N SER A 20 -10.29 33.28 -9.62
CA SER A 20 -10.35 31.83 -9.85
C SER A 20 -9.83 31.10 -8.61
N ALA A 21 -10.69 30.93 -7.60
CA ALA A 21 -10.49 29.94 -6.55
C ALA A 21 -10.97 28.58 -7.08
N SER A 22 -10.06 27.62 -7.17
CA SER A 22 -10.34 26.24 -7.55
C SER A 22 -11.34 25.60 -6.59
N GLN A 23 -12.56 25.36 -7.05
CA GLN A 23 -13.56 24.56 -6.35
C GLN A 23 -13.16 23.08 -6.49
N HIS A 24 -12.56 22.51 -5.44
CA HIS A 24 -12.50 21.07 -5.24
C HIS A 24 -13.89 20.59 -4.79
N PRO A 25 -14.46 19.51 -5.37
CA PRO A 25 -15.73 18.99 -4.89
C PRO A 25 -15.59 18.46 -3.45
N GLU A 26 -16.59 18.76 -2.64
CA GLU A 26 -16.78 18.33 -1.24
C GLU A 26 -16.91 16.80 -1.15
N TYR A 27 -15.79 16.08 -1.13
CA TYR A 27 -15.74 14.63 -0.86
C TYR A 27 -14.64 14.27 0.14
N LEU A 28 -14.39 15.08 1.17
CA LEU A 28 -13.40 14.78 2.20
C LEU A 28 -13.78 15.42 3.54
N VAL A 29 -14.91 15.01 4.12
CA VAL A 29 -15.13 15.21 5.55
C VAL A 29 -14.66 13.94 6.24
N ALA A 30 -13.51 14.00 6.90
CA ALA A 30 -13.15 12.97 7.87
C ALA A 30 -14.27 12.92 8.92
N PRO A 31 -14.85 11.75 9.23
CA PRO A 31 -15.76 11.66 10.36
C PRO A 31 -15.03 12.18 11.60
N ASP A 32 -15.78 12.85 12.48
CA ASP A 32 -15.28 13.25 13.80
C ASP A 32 -14.57 12.07 14.48
N ARG A 33 -13.66 12.37 15.43
CA ARG A 33 -13.03 11.35 16.29
C ARG A 33 -14.09 10.66 17.17
N GLU A 34 -14.98 9.90 16.57
CA GLU A 34 -15.80 8.93 17.27
C GLU A 34 -14.83 7.92 17.87
N HIS A 35 -14.90 7.75 19.18
CA HIS A 35 -14.26 6.65 19.86
C HIS A 35 -14.90 5.36 19.38
N LEU A 36 -14.40 4.82 18.27
CA LEU A 36 -14.82 3.52 17.76
C LEU A 36 -14.45 2.46 18.80
N GLU A 37 -15.43 1.68 19.24
CA GLU A 37 -15.19 0.62 20.22
C GLU A 37 -14.21 -0.41 19.65
N PRO A 38 -13.16 -0.79 20.40
CA PRO A 38 -12.23 -1.83 19.96
C PRO A 38 -12.96 -3.11 19.57
N ILE A 39 -12.46 -3.79 18.53
CA ILE A 39 -12.97 -5.10 18.11
C ILE A 39 -11.96 -6.18 18.46
N ASP A 40 -12.43 -7.35 18.92
CA ASP A 40 -11.53 -8.50 19.08
C ASP A 40 -11.09 -8.98 17.67
N PRO A 41 -9.78 -9.06 17.39
CA PRO A 41 -9.28 -9.63 16.14
C PRO A 41 -9.88 -11.00 15.79
N LYS A 42 -10.22 -11.81 16.79
CA LYS A 42 -10.86 -13.13 16.59
C LYS A 42 -12.31 -13.01 16.14
N GLU A 43 -13.07 -12.07 16.70
CA GLU A 43 -14.46 -11.82 16.31
C GLU A 43 -14.52 -11.35 14.85
N LEU A 44 -13.67 -10.40 14.47
CA LEU A 44 -13.58 -9.95 13.07
C LEU A 44 -13.17 -11.09 12.11
N LEU A 45 -12.26 -11.97 12.56
CA LEU A 45 -11.86 -13.15 11.78
C LEU A 45 -13.02 -14.15 11.63
N GLU A 46 -13.81 -14.35 12.66
CA GLU A 46 -15.01 -15.20 12.61
C GLU A 46 -16.07 -14.63 11.66
N GLU A 47 -16.31 -13.31 11.68
CA GLU A 47 -17.18 -12.62 10.71
C GLU A 47 -16.68 -12.84 9.27
N CYS A 48 -15.38 -12.67 9.02
CA CYS A 48 -14.80 -12.90 7.70
C CYS A 48 -14.96 -14.35 7.24
N ARG A 49 -14.75 -15.32 8.15
CA ARG A 49 -14.92 -16.75 7.87
C ARG A 49 -16.36 -17.14 7.62
N ALA A 50 -17.32 -16.46 8.25
CA ALA A 50 -18.74 -16.68 7.99
C ALA A 50 -19.10 -16.29 6.55
N VAL A 51 -18.57 -15.16 6.05
CA VAL A 51 -18.71 -14.75 4.64
C VAL A 51 -18.04 -15.77 3.71
N LEU A 52 -16.84 -16.21 4.05
CA LEU A 52 -16.00 -17.08 3.22
C LEU A 52 -16.26 -18.59 3.43
N HIS A 53 -17.31 -18.99 4.14
CA HIS A 53 -17.51 -20.39 4.56
C HIS A 53 -17.62 -21.41 3.40
N THR A 54 -18.04 -20.96 2.21
CA THR A 54 -18.08 -21.79 0.98
C THR A 54 -16.83 -21.69 0.13
N ARG A 55 -15.83 -20.91 0.55
CA ARG A 55 -14.60 -20.64 -0.19
C ARG A 55 -13.46 -21.50 0.36
N PRO A 56 -12.49 -21.87 -0.49
CA PRO A 56 -11.31 -22.57 -0.03
C PRO A 56 -10.49 -21.68 0.92
N PRO A 57 -9.70 -22.27 1.83
CA PRO A 57 -8.90 -21.50 2.78
C PRO A 57 -7.86 -20.65 2.05
N ARG A 58 -7.49 -19.50 2.63
CA ARG A 58 -6.39 -18.67 2.14
C ARG A 58 -5.09 -19.48 1.99
N PHE A 59 -4.21 -19.03 1.11
CA PHE A 59 -2.88 -19.60 1.02
C PHE A 59 -2.11 -19.47 2.35
N GLN A 60 -1.32 -20.49 2.68
CA GLN A 60 -0.42 -20.48 3.82
C GLN A 60 1.01 -20.30 3.32
N ARG A 61 1.71 -19.33 3.92
CA ARG A 61 3.09 -18.94 3.61
C ARG A 61 3.91 -18.96 4.89
N GLY A 62 5.19 -19.28 4.78
CA GLY A 62 6.11 -19.43 5.90
C GLY A 62 7.07 -18.23 6.03
N PHE A 63 7.36 -17.82 7.26
CA PHE A 63 8.46 -16.89 7.49
C PHE A 63 9.79 -17.63 7.41
N VAL A 64 10.66 -17.18 6.51
CA VAL A 64 12.06 -17.60 6.47
C VAL A 64 12.82 -16.79 7.52
N ASP A 65 13.54 -17.48 8.40
CA ASP A 65 14.44 -16.85 9.35
C ASP A 65 15.70 -16.35 8.63
N LEU A 66 15.91 -15.04 8.68
CA LEU A 66 17.01 -14.35 7.99
C LEU A 66 18.05 -13.78 8.97
N ARG A 67 17.99 -14.19 10.24
CA ARG A 67 19.00 -13.81 11.23
C ARG A 67 20.37 -14.35 10.78
N ALA A 68 21.27 -13.45 10.38
CA ALA A 68 22.70 -13.76 10.44
C ALA A 68 23.08 -13.97 11.91
N ASP A 69 23.93 -14.96 12.22
CA ASP A 69 24.42 -15.33 13.56
C ASP A 69 24.90 -14.11 14.37
N GLY A 70 23.97 -13.41 14.99
CA GLY A 70 24.17 -12.13 15.65
C GLY A 70 23.28 -12.04 16.89
N PRO A 71 23.64 -11.17 17.84
CA PRO A 71 22.93 -11.10 19.11
C PRO A 71 21.44 -10.82 18.89
N SER A 72 20.62 -11.42 19.76
CA SER A 72 19.21 -11.08 19.88
C SER A 72 19.10 -9.59 20.18
N SER A 73 18.38 -8.84 19.34
CA SER A 73 18.10 -7.43 19.63
C SER A 73 17.39 -7.31 20.97
N SER A 74 17.74 -6.29 21.75
CA SER A 74 17.07 -5.95 23.00
C SER A 74 15.61 -5.48 22.85
N HIS A 75 15.15 -5.27 21.61
CA HIS A 75 13.82 -4.74 21.32
C HIS A 75 13.01 -5.69 20.44
N ALA A 76 11.69 -5.64 20.60
CA ALA A 76 10.77 -6.38 19.75
C ALA A 76 10.92 -5.97 18.26
N PRO A 77 10.92 -6.93 17.31
CA PRO A 77 10.98 -6.61 15.89
C PRO A 77 9.83 -5.70 15.44
N ILE A 78 10.05 -4.95 14.36
CA ILE A 78 9.06 -4.14 13.66
C ILE A 78 8.63 -4.91 12.41
N ARG A 79 7.41 -5.43 12.42
CA ARG A 79 6.81 -6.10 11.26
C ARG A 79 6.21 -5.09 10.31
N VAL A 80 6.70 -5.09 9.08
CA VAL A 80 6.21 -4.24 8.00
C VAL A 80 5.59 -5.11 6.92
N MET A 81 4.35 -4.78 6.54
CA MET A 81 3.65 -5.38 5.42
C MET A 81 3.50 -4.36 4.30
N GLN A 82 3.86 -4.77 3.08
CA GLN A 82 3.71 -4.03 1.84
C GLN A 82 2.75 -4.80 0.93
N TRP A 83 1.71 -4.15 0.42
CA TRP A 83 0.74 -4.83 -0.42
C TRP A 83 -0.04 -3.91 -1.37
N ASN A 84 0.04 -4.17 -2.68
CA ASN A 84 -0.99 -3.71 -3.62
C ASN A 84 -2.22 -4.59 -3.43
N ILE A 85 -3.32 -4.03 -2.93
CA ILE A 85 -4.51 -4.81 -2.56
C ILE A 85 -5.51 -4.98 -3.70
N LEU A 86 -5.18 -4.48 -4.89
CA LEU A 86 -6.06 -4.39 -6.06
C LEU A 86 -7.31 -3.56 -5.74
N ALA A 87 -7.46 -2.40 -6.38
CA ALA A 87 -8.66 -1.58 -6.19
C ALA A 87 -9.90 -2.33 -6.70
N GLN A 88 -11.00 -2.27 -5.95
CA GLN A 88 -12.24 -2.98 -6.32
C GLN A 88 -12.74 -2.55 -7.70
N ALA A 89 -12.78 -1.24 -7.95
CA ALA A 89 -13.21 -0.71 -9.23
C ALA A 89 -12.32 -1.18 -10.39
N LEU A 90 -11.00 -1.31 -10.19
CA LEU A 90 -10.09 -1.75 -11.23
C LEU A 90 -10.22 -3.25 -11.51
N GLY A 91 -10.35 -4.06 -10.44
CA GLY A 91 -10.51 -5.50 -10.56
C GLY A 91 -11.74 -5.90 -11.38
N GLU A 92 -12.86 -5.21 -11.16
CA GLU A 92 -14.11 -5.46 -11.91
C GLU A 92 -14.11 -4.81 -13.30
N GLY A 93 -13.60 -3.59 -13.43
CA GLY A 93 -13.86 -2.75 -14.62
C GLY A 93 -12.71 -2.61 -15.61
N LYS A 94 -11.45 -2.87 -15.21
CA LYS A 94 -10.28 -2.53 -16.03
C LYS A 94 -9.22 -3.62 -16.13
N ASP A 95 -9.07 -4.45 -15.12
CA ASP A 95 -7.93 -5.36 -15.06
C ASP A 95 -8.07 -6.58 -15.97
N ASN A 96 -9.30 -6.97 -16.30
CA ASN A 96 -9.63 -8.04 -17.24
C ASN A 96 -8.96 -9.38 -16.87
N PHE A 97 -9.17 -9.85 -15.64
CA PHE A 97 -8.65 -11.15 -15.17
C PHE A 97 -9.40 -12.33 -15.82
N VAL A 98 -8.96 -12.75 -17.01
CA VAL A 98 -9.70 -13.70 -17.87
C VAL A 98 -9.79 -15.13 -17.33
N GLN A 99 -9.00 -15.48 -16.30
CA GLN A 99 -9.04 -16.79 -15.63
C GLN A 99 -9.56 -16.71 -14.19
N CYS A 100 -9.91 -15.51 -13.71
CA CYS A 100 -10.48 -15.32 -12.37
C CYS A 100 -12.01 -15.38 -12.44
N PRO A 101 -12.68 -16.22 -11.63
CA PRO A 101 -14.13 -16.19 -11.50
C PRO A 101 -14.61 -14.81 -11.01
N LEU A 102 -15.64 -14.24 -11.63
CA LEU A 102 -16.17 -12.92 -11.25
C LEU A 102 -16.68 -12.92 -9.79
N GLU A 103 -17.15 -14.05 -9.29
CA GLU A 103 -17.57 -14.19 -7.90
C GLU A 103 -16.42 -13.97 -6.92
N ALA A 104 -15.20 -14.40 -7.27
CA ALA A 104 -14.01 -14.18 -6.44
C ALA A 104 -13.59 -12.71 -6.40
N LEU A 105 -14.05 -11.91 -7.37
CA LEU A 105 -13.79 -10.47 -7.42
C LEU A 105 -14.80 -9.64 -6.62
N LYS A 106 -15.90 -10.23 -6.13
CA LYS A 106 -16.90 -9.49 -5.35
C LYS A 106 -16.28 -8.85 -4.12
N TRP A 107 -16.59 -7.57 -3.91
CA TRP A 107 -16.01 -6.79 -2.82
C TRP A 107 -16.20 -7.45 -1.44
N GLU A 108 -17.38 -8.00 -1.16
CA GLU A 108 -17.67 -8.64 0.12
C GLU A 108 -16.68 -9.79 0.42
N GLU A 109 -16.33 -10.60 -0.59
CA GLU A 109 -15.38 -11.70 -0.45
C GLU A 109 -13.94 -11.19 -0.37
N ARG A 110 -13.55 -10.28 -1.28
CA ARG A 110 -12.19 -9.72 -1.29
C ARG A 110 -11.87 -8.98 0.00
N LYS A 111 -12.81 -8.18 0.51
CA LYS A 111 -12.68 -7.47 1.80
C LYS A 111 -12.32 -8.44 2.91
N CYS A 112 -13.06 -9.55 3.04
CA CYS A 112 -12.81 -10.54 4.07
C CYS A 112 -11.43 -11.19 3.90
N LEU A 113 -11.04 -11.57 2.68
CA LEU A 113 -9.71 -12.14 2.43
C LEU A 113 -8.57 -11.15 2.72
N ILE A 114 -8.74 -9.86 2.41
CA ILE A 114 -7.75 -8.81 2.74
C ILE A 114 -7.60 -8.68 4.26
N LEU A 115 -8.71 -8.66 5.00
CA LEU A 115 -8.70 -8.60 6.46
C LEU A 115 -8.09 -9.87 7.07
N GLU A 116 -8.42 -11.06 6.56
CA GLU A 116 -7.80 -12.32 7.01
C GLU A 116 -6.28 -12.32 6.82
N GLU A 117 -5.77 -11.78 5.70
CA GLU A 117 -4.34 -11.66 5.43
C GLU A 117 -3.64 -10.71 6.43
N ILE A 118 -4.25 -9.56 6.73
CA ILE A 118 -3.73 -8.61 7.73
C ILE A 118 -3.73 -9.24 9.12
N LEU A 119 -4.82 -9.90 9.51
CA LEU A 119 -4.97 -10.56 10.82
C LEU A 119 -4.03 -11.77 10.96
N ALA A 120 -3.72 -12.47 9.86
CA ALA A 120 -2.81 -13.59 9.84
C ALA A 120 -1.36 -13.18 10.14
N TYR A 121 -0.91 -12.05 9.60
CA TYR A 121 0.48 -11.62 9.75
C TYR A 121 0.69 -10.55 10.81
N GLN A 122 -0.36 -9.88 11.30
CA GLN A 122 -0.31 -8.91 12.40
C GLN A 122 0.81 -7.87 12.21
N PRO A 123 0.82 -7.10 11.11
CA PRO A 123 1.87 -6.12 10.87
C PRO A 123 1.81 -4.98 11.88
N ASP A 124 2.96 -4.49 12.33
CA ASP A 124 2.97 -3.26 13.13
C ASP A 124 2.79 -2.02 12.26
N ILE A 125 3.18 -2.13 10.99
CA ILE A 125 3.10 -1.11 9.95
C ILE A 125 2.61 -1.75 8.67
N LEU A 126 1.58 -1.15 8.07
CA LEU A 126 0.93 -1.64 6.86
C LEU A 126 0.95 -0.54 5.78
N CYS A 127 1.62 -0.82 4.68
CA CYS A 127 1.76 0.03 3.51
C CYS A 127 0.95 -0.55 2.36
N LEU A 128 -0.10 0.16 1.94
CA LEU A 128 -1.03 -0.32 0.92
C LEU A 128 -1.03 0.57 -0.32
N GLN A 129 -1.23 -0.04 -1.49
CA GLN A 129 -1.56 0.64 -2.74
C GLN A 129 -2.90 0.15 -3.27
N GLU A 130 -3.49 0.96 -4.16
CA GLU A 130 -4.79 0.70 -4.77
C GLU A 130 -5.93 0.61 -3.74
N VAL A 131 -5.89 1.46 -2.73
CA VAL A 131 -6.95 1.51 -1.72
C VAL A 131 -8.06 2.45 -2.19
N ASP A 132 -9.18 1.89 -2.64
CA ASP A 132 -10.41 2.63 -3.00
C ASP A 132 -11.53 2.49 -1.94
N HIS A 133 -11.35 1.61 -0.95
CA HIS A 133 -12.27 1.39 0.18
C HIS A 133 -11.71 1.86 1.54
N TYR A 134 -10.94 2.96 1.54
CA TYR A 134 -10.29 3.44 2.75
C TYR A 134 -11.30 3.87 3.83
N PHE A 135 -12.21 4.78 3.49
CA PHE A 135 -13.08 5.42 4.49
C PHE A 135 -14.23 4.54 4.96
N ASP A 136 -14.79 3.71 4.09
CA ASP A 136 -15.93 2.83 4.40
C ASP A 136 -15.51 1.53 5.09
N THR A 137 -14.27 1.05 4.87
CA THR A 137 -13.83 -0.27 5.34
C THR A 137 -12.55 -0.20 6.15
N PHE A 138 -11.41 0.12 5.51
CA PHE A 138 -10.11 -0.12 6.14
C PHE A 138 -9.85 0.80 7.32
N HIS A 139 -10.18 2.09 7.21
CA HIS A 139 -10.01 3.04 8.30
C HIS A 139 -10.82 2.66 9.55
N PRO A 140 -12.16 2.48 9.49
CA PRO A 140 -12.92 2.15 10.70
C PRO A 140 -12.53 0.80 11.30
N LEU A 141 -12.34 -0.25 10.48
CA LEU A 141 -11.99 -1.58 11.00
C LEU A 141 -10.58 -1.63 11.60
N LEU A 142 -9.56 -1.12 10.89
CA LEU A 142 -8.19 -1.13 11.40
C LEU A 142 -8.02 -0.18 12.59
N SER A 143 -8.77 0.92 12.67
CA SER A 143 -8.77 1.80 13.85
C SER A 143 -9.25 1.06 15.10
N ARG A 144 -10.31 0.24 14.99
CA ARG A 144 -10.82 -0.61 16.08
C ARG A 144 -9.83 -1.71 16.49
N LEU A 145 -8.91 -2.08 15.61
CA LEU A 145 -7.78 -2.98 15.88
C LEU A 145 -6.53 -2.25 16.43
N GLY A 146 -6.60 -0.94 16.64
CA GLY A 146 -5.51 -0.14 17.24
C GLY A 146 -4.56 0.52 16.24
N TYR A 147 -4.86 0.49 14.95
CA TYR A 147 -4.06 1.18 13.94
C TYR A 147 -4.43 2.67 13.84
N GLN A 148 -3.44 3.53 13.62
CA GLN A 148 -3.65 4.86 13.07
C GLN A 148 -3.38 4.81 11.57
N GLY A 149 -4.31 5.32 10.77
CA GLY A 149 -4.20 5.34 9.32
C GLY A 149 -3.98 6.74 8.75
N THR A 150 -3.38 6.81 7.57
CA THR A 150 -3.38 7.98 6.69
C THR A 150 -3.60 7.52 5.26
N PHE A 151 -4.47 8.22 4.52
CA PHE A 151 -4.77 7.95 3.12
C PHE A 151 -4.41 9.15 2.26
N PHE A 152 -3.88 8.87 1.07
CA PHE A 152 -3.62 9.89 0.08
C PHE A 152 -4.01 9.38 -1.32
N PRO A 153 -5.12 9.88 -1.90
CA PRO A 153 -5.60 9.43 -3.20
C PRO A 153 -4.74 9.95 -4.35
N LYS A 154 -4.70 9.21 -5.46
CA LYS A 154 -4.21 9.74 -6.73
C LYS A 154 -5.13 10.90 -7.16
N PRO A 155 -4.59 12.05 -7.62
CA PRO A 155 -5.40 13.19 -8.04
C PRO A 155 -6.43 12.87 -9.12
N TRP A 156 -6.07 11.97 -10.05
CA TRP A 156 -6.89 11.50 -11.16
C TRP A 156 -6.85 9.97 -11.19
N SER A 157 -7.41 9.33 -10.16
CA SER A 157 -7.44 7.87 -10.06
C SER A 157 -8.17 7.25 -11.27
N PRO A 158 -7.64 6.16 -11.85
CA PRO A 158 -8.34 5.41 -12.89
C PRO A 158 -9.62 4.71 -12.40
N CYS A 159 -9.86 4.58 -11.10
CA CYS A 159 -11.12 4.03 -10.58
C CYS A 159 -12.32 4.87 -11.00
N LEU A 160 -12.13 6.19 -11.15
CA LEU A 160 -13.18 7.13 -11.52
C LEU A 160 -13.73 6.92 -12.94
N ASP A 161 -13.02 6.20 -13.80
CA ASP A 161 -13.53 5.86 -15.13
C ASP A 161 -14.37 4.57 -15.14
N VAL A 162 -14.53 3.90 -13.99
CA VAL A 162 -15.31 2.66 -13.85
C VAL A 162 -16.69 3.02 -13.32
N GLU A 163 -17.73 2.46 -13.93
CA GLU A 163 -19.10 2.61 -13.44
C GLU A 163 -19.24 2.01 -12.03
N HIS A 164 -20.01 2.64 -11.15
CA HIS A 164 -20.20 2.20 -9.75
C HIS A 164 -18.91 2.12 -8.90
N ASN A 165 -17.88 2.90 -9.22
CA ASN A 165 -16.67 3.00 -8.40
C ASN A 165 -16.95 3.57 -6.99
N ASN A 166 -16.04 3.30 -6.05
CA ASN A 166 -16.09 3.82 -4.68
C ASN A 166 -15.19 5.06 -4.47
N GLY A 167 -14.97 5.85 -5.54
CA GLY A 167 -14.07 7.00 -5.52
C GLY A 167 -12.64 6.67 -5.94
N PRO A 168 -11.68 7.57 -5.67
CA PRO A 168 -10.31 7.41 -6.13
C PRO A 168 -9.51 6.40 -5.29
N ASP A 169 -8.73 5.55 -5.95
CA ASP A 169 -7.68 4.78 -5.27
C ASP A 169 -6.51 5.65 -4.81
N GLY A 170 -5.75 5.15 -3.84
CA GLY A 170 -4.56 5.82 -3.32
C GLY A 170 -3.59 4.91 -2.59
N CYS A 171 -2.59 5.53 -1.99
CA CYS A 171 -1.75 4.88 -1.00
C CYS A 171 -2.38 5.04 0.40
N ALA A 172 -2.27 4.01 1.22
CA ALA A 172 -2.59 4.09 2.64
C ALA A 172 -1.42 3.61 3.50
N LEU A 173 -1.20 4.26 4.62
CA LEU A 173 -0.18 3.91 5.60
C LEU A 173 -0.85 3.78 6.96
N PHE A 174 -0.77 2.60 7.55
CA PHE A 174 -1.26 2.33 8.90
C PHE A 174 -0.10 1.91 9.81
N PHE A 175 -0.19 2.27 11.09
CA PHE A 175 0.74 1.78 12.12
C PHE A 175 0.03 1.58 13.46
N LEU A 176 0.50 0.63 14.27
CA LEU A 176 -0.05 0.38 15.61
C LEU A 176 0.22 1.54 16.57
N GLN A 177 -0.84 2.20 17.05
CA GLN A 177 -0.76 3.37 17.93
C GLN A 177 -0.12 3.04 19.28
N ASN A 178 -0.26 1.81 19.77
CA ASN A 178 0.34 1.40 21.04
C ASN A 178 1.86 1.22 20.94
N ARG A 179 2.41 0.96 19.74
CA ARG A 179 3.86 0.77 19.50
C ARG A 179 4.57 2.02 19.05
N PHE A 180 3.91 2.87 18.26
CA PHE A 180 4.55 4.05 17.67
C PHE A 180 3.83 5.34 17.99
N LYS A 181 4.60 6.43 18.04
CA LYS A 181 4.12 7.80 18.06
C LYS A 181 4.46 8.46 16.74
N LEU A 182 3.48 9.10 16.09
CA LEU A 182 3.71 9.91 14.90
C LEU A 182 4.48 11.19 15.28
N VAL A 183 5.62 11.40 14.64
CA VAL A 183 6.46 12.61 14.81
C VAL A 183 6.14 13.62 13.72
N SER A 184 6.07 13.18 12.47
CA SER A 184 5.72 14.01 11.31
C SER A 184 5.14 13.17 10.18
N SER A 185 4.35 13.80 9.32
CA SER A 185 3.73 13.17 8.15
C SER A 185 3.82 14.07 6.93
N ALA A 186 4.06 13.49 5.77
CA ALA A 186 4.12 14.18 4.49
C ALA A 186 3.35 13.40 3.42
N ASN A 187 2.38 14.07 2.80
CA ASN A 187 1.69 13.58 1.60
C ASN A 187 2.38 14.17 0.38
N ILE A 188 3.05 13.35 -0.40
CA ILE A 188 3.93 13.76 -1.49
C ILE A 188 3.26 13.44 -2.81
N ARG A 189 2.86 14.47 -3.56
CA ARG A 189 2.49 14.29 -4.97
C ARG A 189 3.77 14.29 -5.80
N LEU A 190 4.13 13.13 -6.35
CA LEU A 190 5.40 12.95 -7.04
C LEU A 190 5.50 13.87 -8.26
N THR A 191 6.70 14.37 -8.51
CA THR A 191 7.03 15.15 -9.69
C THR A 191 8.01 14.43 -10.60
N ALA A 192 7.98 14.75 -11.89
CA ALA A 192 8.95 14.29 -12.88
C ALA A 192 9.52 15.52 -13.58
N MET A 193 10.75 15.91 -13.23
CA MET A 193 11.38 17.15 -13.74
C MET A 193 10.48 18.38 -13.55
N THR A 194 9.99 18.60 -12.32
CA THR A 194 9.03 19.66 -11.92
C THR A 194 7.58 19.48 -12.37
N LEU A 195 7.29 18.56 -13.31
CA LEU A 195 5.91 18.26 -13.71
C LEU A 195 5.20 17.48 -12.59
N LYS A 196 4.11 18.02 -12.06
CA LYS A 196 3.26 17.29 -11.10
C LYS A 196 2.65 16.06 -11.79
N THR A 197 3.01 14.87 -11.30
CA THR A 197 2.49 13.61 -11.83
C THR A 197 1.13 13.26 -11.22
N ASN A 198 0.58 12.10 -11.58
CA ASN A 198 -0.63 11.55 -10.98
C ASN A 198 -0.34 10.59 -9.82
N GLN A 199 0.92 10.25 -9.60
CA GLN A 199 1.32 9.31 -8.56
C GLN A 199 1.63 10.04 -7.26
N VAL A 200 1.51 9.30 -6.17
CA VAL A 200 1.57 9.83 -4.81
C VAL A 200 2.41 8.91 -3.93
N ALA A 201 2.94 9.48 -2.87
CA ALA A 201 3.56 8.76 -1.77
C ALA A 201 3.12 9.37 -0.43
N ILE A 202 3.20 8.57 0.63
CA ILE A 202 3.07 9.03 2.01
C ILE A 202 4.38 8.70 2.71
N ALA A 203 4.94 9.64 3.46
CA ALA A 203 6.11 9.43 4.30
C ALA A 203 5.83 9.90 5.73
N GLN A 204 6.13 9.07 6.71
CA GLN A 204 5.91 9.36 8.13
C GLN A 204 7.13 9.03 8.95
N THR A 205 7.56 9.98 9.79
CA THR A 205 8.55 9.71 10.83
C THR A 205 7.81 9.21 12.06
N LEU A 206 8.15 8.01 12.51
CA LEU A 206 7.59 7.34 13.66
C LEU A 206 8.65 7.18 14.75
N GLU A 207 8.24 7.31 16.00
CA GLU A 207 9.06 7.03 17.18
C GLU A 207 8.56 5.76 17.85
N CYS A 208 9.42 4.76 18.01
CA CYS A 208 9.12 3.56 18.79
C CYS A 208 9.01 3.92 20.26
N LYS A 209 7.86 3.64 20.88
CA LYS A 209 7.59 4.01 22.28
C LYS A 209 8.47 3.26 23.28
N GLU A 210 8.88 2.04 22.94
CA GLU A 210 9.72 1.19 23.81
C GLU A 210 11.18 1.64 23.79
N SER A 211 11.73 1.92 22.60
CA SER A 211 13.17 2.24 22.44
C SER A 211 13.46 3.74 22.28
N SER A 212 12.44 4.58 22.16
CA SER A 212 12.53 6.01 21.79
C SER A 212 13.25 6.28 20.47
N ARG A 213 13.50 5.23 19.65
CA ARG A 213 14.18 5.37 18.37
C ARG A 213 13.21 5.82 17.29
N GLN A 214 13.67 6.75 16.46
CA GLN A 214 12.94 7.21 15.29
C GLN A 214 13.34 6.45 14.03
N PHE A 215 12.40 6.29 13.12
CA PHE A 215 12.61 5.85 11.74
C PHE A 215 11.52 6.45 10.84
N CYS A 216 11.81 6.54 9.55
CA CYS A 216 10.86 6.98 8.54
C CYS A 216 10.31 5.75 7.82
N ILE A 217 8.99 5.70 7.64
CA ILE A 217 8.31 4.74 6.77
C ILE A 217 7.69 5.51 5.60
N ALA A 218 7.86 5.00 4.38
CA ALA A 218 7.20 5.54 3.21
C ALA A 218 6.47 4.47 2.41
N VAL A 219 5.38 4.86 1.77
CA VAL A 219 4.60 4.05 0.83
C VAL A 219 4.40 4.81 -0.47
N THR A 220 4.51 4.13 -1.62
CA THR A 220 4.29 4.74 -2.95
C THR A 220 3.67 3.75 -3.94
N HIS A 221 3.09 4.28 -5.01
CA HIS A 221 2.64 3.53 -6.19
C HIS A 221 3.05 4.30 -7.44
N LEU A 222 4.06 3.82 -8.17
CA LEU A 222 4.61 4.52 -9.34
C LEU A 222 3.80 4.30 -10.62
N LYS A 223 4.20 4.97 -11.71
CA LYS A 223 3.47 4.94 -12.98
C LYS A 223 3.48 3.54 -13.60
N ALA A 224 2.28 2.96 -13.73
CA ALA A 224 2.06 1.67 -14.37
C ALA A 224 2.25 1.67 -15.90
N ARG A 225 2.34 0.45 -16.45
CA ARG A 225 2.47 0.07 -17.87
C ARG A 225 3.86 0.31 -18.48
N THR A 226 4.18 -0.44 -19.53
CA THR A 226 5.39 -0.30 -20.34
C THR A 226 5.40 1.04 -21.09
N GLY A 227 6.60 1.52 -21.44
CA GLY A 227 6.82 2.82 -22.11
C GLY A 227 6.91 4.02 -21.15
N TRP A 228 6.82 3.78 -19.84
CA TRP A 228 6.89 4.81 -18.80
C TRP A 228 8.13 4.68 -17.90
N GLU A 229 9.14 3.90 -18.31
CA GLU A 229 10.35 3.57 -17.54
C GLU A 229 11.11 4.85 -17.14
N ARG A 230 11.30 5.79 -18.07
CA ARG A 230 11.95 7.08 -17.79
C ARG A 230 11.12 7.96 -16.84
N PHE A 231 9.79 7.87 -16.94
CA PHE A 231 8.89 8.62 -16.07
C PHE A 231 8.92 8.07 -14.65
N ARG A 232 8.93 6.73 -14.49
CA ARG A 232 9.16 6.06 -13.20
C ARG A 232 10.52 6.41 -12.61
N SER A 233 11.59 6.43 -13.41
CA SER A 233 12.92 6.88 -12.97
C SER A 233 12.87 8.31 -12.41
N ALA A 234 12.24 9.25 -13.11
CA ALA A 234 12.09 10.62 -12.62
C ALA A 234 11.25 10.71 -11.32
N GLN A 235 10.16 9.95 -11.23
CA GLN A 235 9.33 9.85 -10.02
C GLN A 235 10.12 9.27 -8.84
N GLY A 236 10.92 8.23 -9.07
CA GLY A 236 11.77 7.64 -8.05
C GLY A 236 12.84 8.60 -7.56
N CYS A 237 13.47 9.35 -8.46
CA CYS A 237 14.43 10.40 -8.10
C CYS A 237 13.80 11.50 -7.23
N ASP A 238 12.60 11.97 -7.58
CA ASP A 238 11.85 12.94 -6.78
C ASP A 238 11.51 12.39 -5.39
N LEU A 239 11.07 11.12 -5.31
CA LEU A 239 10.82 10.46 -4.04
C LEU A 239 12.09 10.36 -3.19
N LEU A 240 13.21 9.92 -3.76
CA LEU A 240 14.50 9.84 -3.05
C LEU A 240 14.96 11.20 -2.52
N GLN A 241 14.78 12.27 -3.28
CA GLN A 241 15.12 13.64 -2.84
C GLN A 241 14.25 14.09 -1.65
N ASN A 242 12.94 13.84 -1.70
CA ASN A 242 12.04 14.12 -0.58
C ASN A 242 12.44 13.32 0.67
N LEU A 243 12.69 12.01 0.50
CA LEU A 243 13.08 11.14 1.61
C LEU A 243 14.43 11.51 2.20
N GLN A 244 15.37 11.99 1.39
CA GLN A 244 16.65 12.50 1.87
C GLN A 244 16.49 13.76 2.73
N SER A 245 15.56 14.66 2.38
CA SER A 245 15.22 15.80 3.22
C SER A 245 14.54 15.37 4.52
N ILE A 246 13.51 14.52 4.44
CA ILE A 246 12.72 14.05 5.60
C ILE A 246 13.59 13.29 6.60
N THR A 247 14.51 12.46 6.12
CA THR A 247 15.43 11.68 6.96
C THR A 247 16.66 12.46 7.41
N GLN A 248 16.68 13.78 7.17
CA GLN A 248 17.77 14.69 7.56
C GLN A 248 19.13 14.26 7.02
N GLY A 249 19.17 13.81 5.76
CA GLY A 249 20.37 13.30 5.12
C GLY A 249 20.75 11.88 5.59
N ALA A 250 19.78 10.97 5.66
CA ALA A 250 19.95 9.58 6.12
C ALA A 250 20.36 9.42 7.60
N LYS A 251 20.12 10.43 8.45
CA LYS A 251 20.32 10.32 9.91
C LYS A 251 19.23 9.48 10.57
N ILE A 252 18.01 9.57 10.05
CA ILE A 252 16.87 8.77 10.50
C ILE A 252 16.80 7.52 9.59
N PRO A 253 16.80 6.30 10.14
CA PRO A 253 16.63 5.06 9.37
C PRO A 253 15.35 5.10 8.54
N LEU A 254 15.37 4.51 7.35
CA LEU A 254 14.27 4.57 6.39
C LEU A 254 13.82 3.16 5.97
N ILE A 255 12.51 2.97 5.84
CA ILE A 255 11.88 1.85 5.14
C ILE A 255 10.98 2.44 4.04
N VAL A 256 11.06 1.92 2.82
CA VAL A 256 10.20 2.32 1.70
C VAL A 256 9.51 1.11 1.12
N CYS A 257 8.19 1.10 1.22
CA CYS A 257 7.30 0.10 0.64
C CYS A 257 6.68 0.65 -0.65
N GLY A 258 6.43 -0.19 -1.63
CA GLY A 258 5.58 0.22 -2.75
C GLY A 258 5.53 -0.75 -3.91
N ASP A 259 4.51 -0.55 -4.73
CA ASP A 259 4.44 -1.07 -6.09
C ASP A 259 5.13 -0.06 -7.02
N PHE A 260 6.33 -0.42 -7.46
CA PHE A 260 7.16 0.43 -8.30
C PHE A 260 6.77 0.30 -9.78
N ASN A 261 5.92 -0.66 -10.15
CA ASN A 261 5.57 -0.96 -11.53
C ASN A 261 6.80 -1.09 -12.45
N ALA A 262 7.92 -1.54 -11.88
CA ALA A 262 9.20 -1.62 -12.54
C ALA A 262 9.92 -2.88 -12.09
N GLU A 263 10.48 -3.61 -13.05
CA GLU A 263 11.33 -4.77 -12.79
C GLU A 263 12.70 -4.31 -12.24
N PRO A 264 13.48 -5.21 -11.61
CA PRO A 264 14.83 -4.89 -11.11
C PRO A 264 15.82 -4.40 -12.17
N THR A 265 15.49 -4.58 -13.45
CA THR A 265 16.28 -4.15 -14.60
C THR A 265 16.05 -2.69 -15.01
N GLU A 266 15.07 -2.00 -14.43
CA GLU A 266 14.78 -0.60 -14.75
C GLU A 266 15.66 0.39 -13.98
N GLU A 267 15.84 1.60 -14.54
CA GLU A 267 16.63 2.67 -13.93
C GLU A 267 16.10 3.12 -12.57
N VAL A 268 14.77 3.09 -12.37
CA VAL A 268 14.19 3.45 -11.07
C VAL A 268 14.67 2.53 -9.95
N TYR A 269 14.78 1.22 -10.21
CA TYR A 269 15.34 0.27 -9.26
C TYR A 269 16.82 0.56 -9.02
N ARG A 270 17.60 0.82 -10.07
CA ARG A 270 19.03 1.18 -9.95
C ARG A 270 19.22 2.42 -9.09
N HIS A 271 18.42 3.47 -9.27
CA HIS A 271 18.50 4.69 -8.46
C HIS A 271 18.29 4.42 -6.97
N PHE A 272 17.35 3.55 -6.61
CA PHE A 272 17.14 3.15 -5.22
C PHE A 272 18.30 2.32 -4.67
N ALA A 273 18.76 1.32 -5.44
CA ALA A 273 19.86 0.44 -5.06
C ALA A 273 21.21 1.18 -4.92
N SER A 274 21.45 2.22 -5.73
CA SER A 274 22.68 3.03 -5.70
C SER A 274 22.51 4.35 -4.94
N SER A 275 21.38 4.56 -4.23
CA SER A 275 21.10 5.80 -3.54
C SER A 275 22.07 6.06 -2.40
N SER A 276 22.40 7.34 -2.16
CA SER A 276 23.18 7.75 -0.98
C SER A 276 22.46 7.49 0.35
N LEU A 277 21.16 7.17 0.31
CA LEU A 277 20.38 6.70 1.46
C LEU A 277 20.78 5.28 1.93
N ASN A 278 21.67 4.60 1.20
CA ASN A 278 22.21 3.26 1.51
C ASN A 278 21.07 2.25 1.77
N LEU A 279 20.21 2.15 0.76
CA LEU A 279 19.06 1.26 0.76
C LEU A 279 19.43 -0.11 0.19
N ASN A 280 18.84 -1.16 0.73
CA ASN A 280 18.83 -2.50 0.14
C ASN A 280 17.38 -2.99 0.05
N SER A 281 17.09 -3.90 -0.88
CA SER A 281 15.79 -4.54 -0.98
C SER A 281 15.76 -5.79 -0.09
N ALA A 282 14.76 -5.89 0.78
CA ALA A 282 14.67 -6.95 1.79
C ALA A 282 14.41 -8.33 1.16
N TYR A 283 13.59 -8.41 0.11
CA TYR A 283 13.17 -9.69 -0.49
C TYR A 283 14.28 -10.39 -1.28
N LYS A 284 15.36 -9.69 -1.63
CA LYS A 284 16.59 -10.30 -2.14
C LYS A 284 17.16 -11.36 -1.20
N LEU A 285 16.94 -11.21 0.12
CA LEU A 285 17.49 -12.12 1.12
C LEU A 285 16.86 -13.52 1.09
N LEU A 286 15.76 -13.70 0.35
CA LEU A 286 15.18 -15.03 0.11
C LEU A 286 15.95 -15.85 -0.94
N SER A 287 16.79 -15.21 -1.77
CA SER A 287 17.62 -15.94 -2.72
C SER A 287 18.82 -16.58 -2.02
N ALA A 288 19.35 -17.67 -2.59
CA ALA A 288 20.47 -18.40 -2.00
C ALA A 288 21.75 -17.54 -1.82
N ASP A 289 21.94 -16.53 -2.67
CA ASP A 289 23.05 -15.58 -2.59
C ASP A 289 22.72 -14.30 -1.80
N GLY A 290 21.45 -14.10 -1.41
CA GLY A 290 20.95 -12.86 -0.83
C GLY A 290 21.06 -11.64 -1.75
N GLN A 291 21.32 -11.84 -3.05
CA GLN A 291 21.58 -10.78 -4.03
C GLN A 291 20.57 -10.72 -5.17
N SER A 292 19.73 -11.74 -5.34
CA SER A 292 18.79 -11.83 -6.44
C SER A 292 17.38 -11.49 -5.97
N GLU A 293 16.70 -10.59 -6.67
CA GLU A 293 15.29 -10.29 -6.40
C GLU A 293 14.40 -11.52 -6.65
N PRO A 294 13.21 -11.60 -6.02
CA PRO A 294 12.34 -12.75 -6.18
C PRO A 294 11.90 -12.94 -7.64
N PRO A 295 11.48 -14.15 -8.03
CA PRO A 295 11.03 -14.43 -9.38
C PRO A 295 9.72 -13.71 -9.75
N TYR A 296 8.91 -13.35 -8.76
CA TYR A 296 7.70 -12.54 -8.93
C TYR A 296 7.23 -11.97 -7.59
N THR A 297 6.45 -10.90 -7.65
CA THR A 297 5.57 -10.41 -6.57
C THR A 297 4.13 -10.31 -7.04
N THR A 298 3.89 -10.35 -8.35
CA THR A 298 2.57 -10.42 -8.96
C THR A 298 2.54 -11.47 -10.07
N TRP A 299 1.45 -12.23 -10.17
CA TRP A 299 1.27 -13.26 -11.19
C TRP A 299 -0.20 -13.44 -11.55
N LYS A 300 -0.57 -13.08 -12.78
CA LYS A 300 -1.95 -12.96 -13.25
C LYS A 300 -2.09 -13.29 -14.73
N ILE A 301 -3.31 -13.56 -15.18
CA ILE A 301 -3.63 -13.76 -16.60
C ILE A 301 -4.67 -12.72 -17.01
N ARG A 302 -4.29 -11.88 -17.98
CA ARG A 302 -5.12 -10.82 -18.56
C ARG A 302 -5.40 -11.13 -20.03
N THR A 303 -6.26 -10.34 -20.68
CA THR A 303 -6.51 -10.48 -22.12
C THR A 303 -5.24 -10.36 -22.97
N SER A 304 -4.23 -9.62 -22.49
CA SER A 304 -2.92 -9.49 -23.12
C SER A 304 -2.00 -10.71 -22.95
N GLY A 305 -2.38 -11.66 -22.11
CA GLY A 305 -1.59 -12.84 -21.77
C GLY A 305 -1.28 -12.97 -20.28
N GLU A 306 -0.49 -13.98 -19.95
CA GLU A 306 0.02 -14.22 -18.60
C GLU A 306 1.15 -13.25 -18.27
N CYS A 307 1.06 -12.60 -17.11
CA CYS A 307 2.02 -11.62 -16.62
C CYS A 307 2.55 -12.09 -15.27
N ARG A 308 3.87 -12.22 -15.17
CA ARG A 308 4.58 -12.65 -13.96
C ARG A 308 5.81 -11.77 -13.77
N HIS A 309 5.76 -10.90 -12.75
CA HIS A 309 6.70 -9.79 -12.60
C HIS A 309 7.06 -9.55 -11.13
N THR A 310 8.23 -8.97 -10.89
CA THR A 310 8.63 -8.45 -9.57
C THR A 310 8.54 -6.93 -9.60
N LEU A 311 7.48 -6.40 -9.00
CA LEU A 311 7.15 -4.97 -9.02
C LEU A 311 7.07 -4.35 -7.61
N ASP A 312 6.94 -5.19 -6.59
CA ASP A 312 6.76 -4.78 -5.20
C ASP A 312 8.07 -4.88 -4.44
N TYR A 313 8.39 -3.87 -3.65
CA TYR A 313 9.65 -3.82 -2.89
C TYR A 313 9.44 -3.32 -1.47
N ILE A 314 10.27 -3.84 -0.56
CA ILE A 314 10.51 -3.25 0.76
C ILE A 314 11.99 -2.87 0.83
N TRP A 315 12.28 -1.60 0.56
CA TRP A 315 13.61 -1.03 0.73
C TRP A 315 13.86 -0.67 2.19
N TYR A 316 15.09 -0.82 2.66
CA TYR A 316 15.46 -0.46 4.03
C TYR A 316 16.89 0.09 4.12
N SER A 317 17.14 0.98 5.09
CA SER A 317 18.47 1.49 5.41
C SER A 317 19.38 0.38 5.94
N ARG A 318 20.20 -0.23 5.07
CA ARG A 318 21.05 -1.39 5.39
C ARG A 318 22.03 -1.14 6.54
N HIS A 319 22.47 0.10 6.69
CA HIS A 319 23.42 0.49 7.74
C HIS A 319 22.80 0.58 9.13
N ALA A 320 21.48 0.78 9.23
CA ALA A 320 20.79 1.04 10.49
C ALA A 320 19.71 0.01 10.86
N LEU A 321 19.29 -0.82 9.91
CA LEU A 321 18.27 -1.85 10.08
C LEU A 321 18.79 -3.20 9.57
N SER A 322 18.37 -4.26 10.25
CA SER A 322 18.57 -5.66 9.85
C SER A 322 17.23 -6.32 9.60
N VAL A 323 17.16 -7.18 8.59
CA VAL A 323 15.99 -8.02 8.31
C VAL A 323 16.12 -9.30 9.13
N ARG A 324 15.10 -9.61 9.93
CA ARG A 324 15.04 -10.79 10.80
C ARG A 324 14.28 -11.93 10.15
N SER A 325 13.25 -11.62 9.39
CA SER A 325 12.48 -12.61 8.65
C SER A 325 11.88 -11.98 7.39
N ALA A 326 11.55 -12.82 6.41
CA ALA A 326 10.71 -12.45 5.28
C ALA A 326 9.73 -13.58 4.99
N LEU A 327 8.49 -13.22 4.64
CA LEU A 327 7.46 -14.18 4.26
C LEU A 327 7.75 -14.71 2.84
N ASP A 328 7.90 -16.02 2.71
CA ASP A 328 8.21 -16.70 1.44
C ASP A 328 7.14 -16.47 0.37
N LEU A 329 7.40 -16.89 -0.87
CA LEU A 329 6.46 -16.79 -1.98
C LEU A 329 5.80 -18.13 -2.26
N LEU A 330 4.66 -18.12 -2.95
CA LEU A 330 4.02 -19.35 -3.40
C LEU A 330 4.80 -19.99 -4.55
N THR A 331 4.82 -21.32 -4.61
CA THR A 331 5.27 -22.03 -5.81
C THR A 331 4.20 -21.99 -6.92
N GLU A 332 4.56 -22.39 -8.14
CA GLU A 332 3.61 -22.49 -9.24
C GLU A 332 2.48 -23.50 -8.95
N GLU A 333 2.79 -24.58 -8.25
CA GLU A 333 1.81 -25.60 -7.87
C GLU A 333 0.84 -25.05 -6.80
N GLN A 334 1.36 -24.27 -5.84
CA GLN A 334 0.55 -23.67 -4.79
C GLN A 334 -0.36 -22.55 -5.33
N ILE A 335 0.14 -21.71 -6.24
CA ILE A 335 -0.66 -20.60 -6.80
C ILE A 335 -1.78 -21.10 -7.72
N GLY A 336 -1.60 -22.29 -8.32
CA GLY A 336 -2.55 -22.92 -9.22
C GLY A 336 -2.50 -22.37 -10.66
N PRO A 337 -3.14 -23.05 -11.62
CA PRO A 337 -3.00 -22.75 -13.05
C PRO A 337 -3.63 -21.42 -13.46
N ASN A 338 -4.63 -20.93 -12.71
CA ASN A 338 -5.35 -19.69 -13.02
C ASN A 338 -4.69 -18.45 -12.40
N ARG A 339 -3.63 -18.64 -11.60
CA ARG A 339 -2.85 -17.59 -10.94
C ARG A 339 -3.72 -16.72 -10.03
N LEU A 340 -3.38 -15.45 -9.87
CA LEU A 340 -4.06 -14.49 -9.01
C LEU A 340 -4.87 -13.46 -9.82
N PRO A 341 -5.94 -12.86 -9.24
CA PRO A 341 -6.58 -13.22 -7.98
C PRO A 341 -7.43 -14.50 -8.12
N SER A 342 -7.91 -15.05 -7.00
CA SER A 342 -8.70 -16.28 -6.98
C SER A 342 -9.61 -16.33 -5.75
N PHE A 343 -10.41 -17.40 -5.61
CA PHE A 343 -11.21 -17.61 -4.38
C PHE A 343 -10.36 -17.74 -3.11
N ASN A 344 -9.06 -18.02 -3.23
CA ASN A 344 -8.13 -18.15 -2.11
C ASN A 344 -7.41 -16.84 -1.78
N TYR A 345 -7.41 -15.86 -2.69
CA TYR A 345 -6.52 -14.72 -2.59
C TYR A 345 -7.04 -13.48 -3.34
N PRO A 346 -7.12 -12.31 -2.69
CA PRO A 346 -7.95 -11.20 -3.15
C PRO A 346 -7.26 -10.24 -4.11
N SER A 347 -5.95 -10.36 -4.31
CA SER A 347 -5.15 -9.44 -5.13
C SER A 347 -4.33 -10.20 -6.16
N ASP A 348 -3.99 -9.56 -7.26
CA ASP A 348 -3.03 -10.07 -8.23
C ASP A 348 -1.57 -9.95 -7.76
N HIS A 349 -1.32 -9.27 -6.64
CA HIS A 349 -0.01 -9.12 -5.99
C HIS A 349 0.04 -9.90 -4.68
N LEU A 350 1.12 -10.64 -4.42
CA LEU A 350 1.37 -11.22 -3.11
C LEU A 350 1.80 -10.15 -2.11
N SER A 351 1.32 -10.29 -0.87
CA SER A 351 1.75 -9.44 0.24
C SER A 351 3.23 -9.70 0.56
N LEU A 352 4.00 -8.64 0.76
CA LEU A 352 5.38 -8.74 1.23
C LEU A 352 5.41 -8.41 2.72
N VAL A 353 5.98 -9.29 3.54
CA VAL A 353 6.03 -9.10 5.00
C VAL A 353 7.44 -9.39 5.51
N CYS A 354 8.03 -8.42 6.19
CA CYS A 354 9.36 -8.55 6.80
C CYS A 354 9.35 -8.09 8.26
N ASP A 355 10.10 -8.79 9.10
CA ASP A 355 10.43 -8.34 10.44
C ASP A 355 11.78 -7.59 10.40
N PHE A 356 11.81 -6.36 10.89
CA PHE A 356 13.03 -5.55 11.00
C PHE A 356 13.45 -5.38 12.45
N SER A 357 14.74 -5.25 12.68
CA SER A 357 15.25 -4.71 13.94
C SER A 357 16.21 -3.59 13.63
N PHE A 358 16.34 -2.66 14.57
CA PHE A 358 17.47 -1.76 14.49
C PHE A 358 18.80 -2.47 14.73
N ASN A 359 19.84 -1.99 14.07
CA ASN A 359 21.21 -2.37 14.37
C ASN A 359 21.61 -1.75 15.72
N GLU A 360 22.36 -2.50 16.52
CA GLU A 360 22.98 -1.98 17.73
C GLU A 360 24.08 -0.98 17.35
N GLU A 361 24.15 0.12 18.10
CA GLU A 361 25.27 1.06 17.97
C GLU A 361 26.54 0.35 18.43
N ARG A 362 27.56 0.30 17.55
CA ARG A 362 28.87 -0.27 17.86
C ARG A 362 29.75 0.70 18.61
#